data_AF-A0AAN5CUL0-F1
#
_entry.id   AF-A0AAN5CUL0-F1
#
_cell.length_a   1.000
_cell.length_b   1.000
_cell.length_c   1.000
_cell.angle_alpha   90.00
_cell.angle_beta   90.00
_cell.angle_gamma   90.00
#
_symmetry.space_group_name_H-M   'P 1'
#
loop_
_entity.id
_entity.type
_entity.pdbx_description
1 polymer ?
#
loop_
_entity_poly.entity_id
_entity_poly.type
_entity_poly.pdbx_seq_one_letter_code
_entity_poly.pdbx_strand_id
1 'polypeptide(L)'
;MKWRSLLQFLALLSSAAAYRTAPFDLHRYNDFPDFQAYLVRTARENPGLVRLLHIGNSHEGRPLLGVLIGKPRQNFKKPMVWLDGGNHAREWPAFHVAVYFIEQLVNNYDTDKKIKLYLDELDFLV
;
A
#
# COMPACT_ATOMS: atom_id res chain seq x y z
N MET A 1 24.60 -30.17 -24.32
CA MET A 1 23.15 -29.96 -24.53
C MET A 1 22.68 -28.84 -23.60
N LYS A 2 22.67 -27.59 -24.10
CA LYS A 2 22.46 -26.34 -23.31
C LYS A 2 20.99 -25.91 -23.28
N TRP A 3 20.13 -26.69 -22.63
CA TRP A 3 18.68 -26.39 -22.56
C TRP A 3 18.24 -25.95 -21.15
N ARG A 4 19.07 -26.17 -20.12
CA ARG A 4 18.77 -25.75 -18.74
C ARG A 4 18.99 -24.25 -18.47
N SER A 5 19.70 -23.53 -19.35
CA SER A 5 20.01 -22.11 -19.14
C SER A 5 18.94 -21.14 -19.66
N LEU A 6 18.12 -21.54 -20.65
CA LEU A 6 17.08 -20.66 -21.22
C LEU A 6 15.89 -20.46 -20.27
N LEU A 7 15.50 -21.50 -19.52
CA LEU A 7 14.39 -21.41 -18.55
C LEU A 7 14.75 -20.53 -17.33
N GLN A 8 16.01 -20.54 -16.91
CA GLN A 8 16.50 -19.61 -15.89
C GLN A 8 16.58 -18.17 -16.40
N PHE A 9 16.89 -17.98 -17.69
CA PHE A 9 16.92 -16.65 -18.32
C PHE A 9 15.53 -16.06 -18.56
N LEU A 10 14.53 -16.88 -18.90
CA LEU A 10 13.13 -16.45 -19.04
C LEU A 10 12.48 -16.12 -17.67
N ALA A 11 12.87 -16.82 -16.60
CA ALA A 11 12.45 -16.49 -15.24
C ALA A 11 13.04 -15.16 -14.71
N LEU A 12 14.11 -14.66 -15.32
CA LEU A 12 14.73 -13.36 -15.02
C LEU A 12 14.10 -12.20 -15.81
N LEU A 13 13.17 -12.48 -16.73
CA LEU A 13 12.49 -11.50 -17.60
C LEU A 13 11.00 -11.32 -17.28
N SER A 14 10.48 -11.89 -16.18
CA SER A 14 9.29 -11.28 -15.59
C SER A 14 9.73 -9.92 -15.09
N SER A 15 9.35 -8.83 -15.75
CA SER A 15 9.38 -7.54 -15.08
C SER A 15 8.68 -7.77 -13.74
N ALA A 16 9.30 -7.38 -12.63
CA ALA A 16 8.56 -7.34 -11.37
C ALA A 16 7.24 -6.63 -11.69
N ALA A 17 6.11 -7.29 -11.45
CA ALA A 17 4.81 -6.72 -11.78
C ALA A 17 4.76 -5.32 -11.14
N ALA A 18 4.35 -4.31 -11.91
CA ALA A 18 4.26 -2.95 -11.42
C ALA A 18 3.40 -2.92 -10.15
N TYR A 19 3.78 -2.09 -9.18
CA TYR A 19 3.02 -2.00 -7.94
C TYR A 19 1.58 -1.58 -8.22
N ARG A 20 0.62 -2.29 -7.60
CA ARG A 20 -0.80 -2.03 -7.81
C ARG A 20 -1.62 -2.42 -6.58
N THR A 21 -2.45 -1.51 -6.14
CA THR A 21 -3.43 -1.71 -5.07
C THR A 21 -4.45 -2.78 -5.43
N ALA A 22 -5.04 -3.38 -4.40
CA ALA A 22 -6.21 -4.23 -4.57
C ALA A 22 -7.36 -3.38 -5.14
N PRO A 23 -8.23 -3.93 -6.01
CA PRO A 23 -9.39 -3.20 -6.51
C PRO A 23 -10.28 -2.69 -5.37
N PHE A 24 -10.66 -1.41 -5.44
CA PHE A 24 -11.59 -0.76 -4.53
C PHE A 24 -12.52 0.16 -5.33
N ASP A 25 -13.80 0.16 -5.00
CA ASP A 25 -14.77 1.00 -5.72
C ASP A 25 -14.92 2.36 -5.03
N LEU A 26 -14.22 3.36 -5.57
CA LEU A 26 -14.29 4.74 -5.09
C LEU A 26 -15.56 5.50 -5.53
N HIS A 27 -16.43 4.89 -6.34
CA HIS A 27 -17.66 5.52 -6.83
C HIS A 27 -18.89 5.25 -5.95
N ARG A 28 -18.72 4.49 -4.87
CA ARG A 28 -19.75 4.26 -3.85
C ARG A 28 -19.14 4.31 -2.45
N TYR A 29 -20.00 4.42 -1.44
CA TYR A 29 -19.59 4.21 -0.06
C TYR A 29 -19.50 2.71 0.22
N ASN A 30 -18.42 2.31 0.89
CA ASN A 30 -18.08 0.92 1.19
C ASN A 30 -18.25 0.62 2.70
N ASP A 31 -18.39 -0.65 3.04
CA ASP A 31 -18.53 -1.07 4.43
C ASP A 31 -17.16 -1.28 5.09
N PHE A 32 -17.11 -1.24 6.42
CA PHE A 32 -15.88 -1.45 7.18
C PHE A 32 -15.05 -2.69 6.77
N PRO A 33 -15.64 -3.88 6.52
CA PRO A 33 -14.90 -5.04 6.04
C PRO A 33 -14.21 -4.83 4.69
N ASP A 34 -14.79 -4.03 3.79
CA ASP A 34 -14.21 -3.75 2.47
C ASP A 34 -12.91 -2.95 2.62
N PHE A 35 -12.89 -1.95 3.50
CA PHE A 35 -11.68 -1.19 3.82
C PHE A 35 -10.60 -2.08 4.43
N GLN A 36 -10.95 -2.95 5.38
CA GLN A 36 -9.97 -3.86 5.97
C GLN A 36 -9.41 -4.83 4.93
N ALA A 37 -10.27 -5.40 4.09
CA ALA A 37 -9.85 -6.30 3.00
C ALA A 37 -8.92 -5.59 2.01
N TYR A 38 -9.21 -4.32 1.67
CA TYR A 38 -8.37 -3.50 0.82
C TYR A 38 -6.95 -3.33 1.37
N LEU A 39 -6.80 -2.95 2.64
CA LEU A 39 -5.48 -2.75 3.26
C LEU A 39 -4.68 -4.06 3.29
N VAL A 40 -5.30 -5.16 3.74
CA VAL A 40 -4.67 -6.47 3.83
C VAL A 40 -4.22 -6.96 2.46
N ARG A 41 -5.09 -6.88 1.45
CA ARG A 41 -4.77 -7.34 0.09
C ARG A 41 -3.70 -6.47 -0.57
N THR A 42 -3.81 -5.15 -0.45
CA THR A 42 -2.82 -4.21 -1.00
C THR A 42 -1.44 -4.47 -0.42
N ALA A 43 -1.31 -4.67 0.89
CA ALA A 43 -0.03 -5.01 1.50
C ALA A 43 0.52 -6.37 1.02
N ARG A 44 -0.34 -7.39 0.94
CA ARG A 44 0.02 -8.73 0.48
C ARG A 44 0.49 -8.75 -0.98
N GLU A 45 -0.14 -7.95 -1.83
CA GLU A 45 0.13 -7.88 -3.26
C GLU A 45 1.36 -7.00 -3.57
N ASN A 46 1.80 -6.15 -2.63
CA ASN A 46 2.91 -5.19 -2.81
C ASN A 46 3.98 -5.25 -1.71
N PRO A 47 4.53 -6.42 -1.33
CA PRO A 47 5.38 -6.56 -0.13
C PRO A 47 6.71 -5.77 -0.20
N GLY A 48 7.14 -5.37 -1.41
CA GLY A 48 8.34 -4.56 -1.62
C GLY A 48 8.15 -3.05 -1.41
N LEU A 49 6.91 -2.59 -1.19
CA LEU A 49 6.54 -1.18 -1.07
C LEU A 49 5.55 -0.92 0.07
N VAL A 50 4.62 -1.84 0.34
CA VAL A 50 3.55 -1.68 1.32
C VAL A 50 3.67 -2.75 2.42
N ARG A 51 3.60 -2.31 3.68
CA ARG A 51 3.59 -3.20 4.85
C ARG A 51 2.31 -2.96 5.64
N LEU A 52 1.60 -4.03 5.98
CA LEU A 52 0.43 -3.94 6.87
C LEU A 52 0.90 -3.75 8.31
N LEU A 53 0.29 -2.80 9.01
CA LEU A 53 0.51 -2.55 10.43
C LEU A 53 -0.77 -2.75 11.22
N HIS A 54 -0.65 -3.40 12.37
CA HIS A 54 -1.65 -3.39 13.42
C HIS A 54 -1.23 -2.34 14.44
N ILE A 55 -2.01 -1.25 14.54
CA ILE A 55 -1.66 -0.09 15.39
C ILE A 55 -2.35 -0.13 16.76
N GLY A 56 -3.26 -1.08 16.96
CA GLY A 56 -4.00 -1.25 18.21
C GLY A 56 -5.37 -1.85 17.97
N ASN A 57 -6.21 -1.85 19.01
CA ASN A 57 -7.58 -2.32 18.93
C ASN A 57 -8.53 -1.19 19.30
N SER A 58 -9.72 -1.18 18.69
CA SER A 58 -10.80 -0.29 19.08
C SER A 58 -11.35 -0.66 20.47
N HIS A 59 -12.24 0.18 21.00
CA HIS A 59 -12.94 -0.10 22.25
C HIS A 59 -13.70 -1.45 22.22
N GLU A 60 -14.29 -1.79 21.08
CA GLU A 60 -15.04 -3.04 20.87
C GLU A 60 -14.13 -4.20 20.43
N GLY A 61 -12.80 -4.04 20.52
CA GLY A 61 -11.83 -5.09 20.20
C GLY A 61 -11.57 -5.32 18.71
N ARG A 62 -12.03 -4.43 17.82
CA ARG A 62 -11.74 -4.54 16.38
C ARG A 62 -10.30 -4.11 16.09
N PRO A 63 -9.53 -4.83 15.24
CA PRO A 63 -8.17 -4.43 14.92
C PRO A 63 -8.15 -3.12 14.13
N LEU A 64 -7.33 -2.17 14.58
CA LEU A 64 -7.01 -0.94 13.86
C LEU A 64 -5.83 -1.23 12.94
N LEU A 65 -6.09 -1.22 11.64
CA LEU A 65 -5.12 -1.52 10.60
C LEU A 65 -4.71 -0.23 9.90
N GLY A 66 -3.43 -0.14 9.56
CA GLY A 66 -2.89 0.87 8.66
C GLY A 66 -1.88 0.24 7.71
N VAL A 67 -1.44 0.98 6.71
CA VAL A 67 -0.40 0.59 5.78
C VAL A 67 0.77 1.56 5.84
N LEU A 68 1.97 1.00 5.99
CA LEU A 68 3.22 1.73 5.86
C LEU A 68 3.71 1.59 4.42
N ILE A 69 3.73 2.69 3.69
CA ILE A 69 4.03 2.77 2.26
C ILE A 69 5.38 3.48 2.08
N GLY A 70 6.33 2.81 1.44
CA GLY A 70 7.65 3.35 1.14
C GLY A 70 8.69 2.25 0.97
N LYS A 71 9.71 2.53 0.15
CA LYS A 71 10.80 1.57 -0.07
C LYS A 71 11.60 1.38 1.21
N PRO A 72 11.81 0.13 1.66
CA PRO A 72 12.71 -0.15 2.77
C PRO A 72 14.12 0.37 2.45
N ARG A 73 14.72 1.08 3.40
CA ARG A 73 16.12 1.50 3.34
C ARG A 73 16.86 0.89 4.52
N GLN A 74 17.86 0.07 4.24
CA GLN A 74 18.63 -0.57 5.30
C GLN A 74 19.36 0.47 6.15
N ASN A 75 19.32 0.28 7.47
CA ASN A 75 20.06 1.09 8.45
C ASN A 75 19.76 2.60 8.39
N PHE A 76 18.59 3.00 7.86
CA PHE A 76 18.17 4.38 7.80
C PHE A 76 16.67 4.49 8.11
N LYS A 77 16.34 5.28 9.14
CA LYS A 77 14.94 5.60 9.46
C LYS A 77 14.54 6.82 8.64
N LYS A 78 13.65 6.60 7.66
CA LYS A 78 13.10 7.70 6.84
C LYS A 78 12.18 8.57 7.70
N PRO A 79 12.06 9.88 7.41
CA PRO A 79 10.99 10.69 7.96
C PRO A 79 9.64 10.08 7.57
N MET A 80 8.67 10.18 8.47
CA MET A 80 7.36 9.59 8.26
C MET A 80 6.28 10.66 8.23
N VAL A 81 5.38 10.55 7.26
CA VAL A 81 4.13 11.31 7.18
C VAL A 81 3.01 10.40 7.69
N TRP A 82 2.24 10.91 8.65
CA TRP A 82 1.03 10.25 9.14
C TRP A 82 -0.19 10.90 8.49
N LEU A 83 -1.08 10.08 7.94
CA LEU A 83 -2.37 10.51 7.42
C LEU A 83 -3.43 9.55 7.94
N ASP A 84 -4.43 10.06 8.65
CA ASP A 84 -5.60 9.26 9.02
C ASP A 84 -6.88 9.86 8.42
N GLY A 85 -7.91 9.02 8.32
CA GLY A 85 -9.23 9.41 7.89
C GLY A 85 -10.29 8.65 8.68
N GLY A 86 -11.39 9.32 9.01
CA GLY A 86 -12.54 8.66 9.62
C GLY A 86 -12.59 8.60 11.15
N ASN A 87 -11.87 9.50 11.84
CA ASN A 87 -12.01 9.67 13.30
C ASN A 87 -13.47 9.97 13.71
N HIS A 88 -14.21 10.68 12.86
CA HIS A 88 -15.66 10.82 12.99
C HIS A 88 -16.37 9.85 12.04
N ALA A 89 -17.13 8.91 12.61
CA ALA A 89 -17.83 7.85 11.86
C ALA A 89 -18.81 8.35 10.78
N ARG A 90 -19.28 9.60 10.87
CA ARG A 90 -20.21 10.22 9.91
C ARG A 90 -19.54 10.95 8.74
N GLU A 91 -18.21 11.11 8.77
CA GLU A 91 -17.45 11.82 7.74
C GLU A 91 -16.96 10.84 6.66
N TRP A 92 -17.91 10.15 6.03
CA TRP A 92 -17.64 9.04 5.09
C TRP A 92 -16.65 9.37 3.95
N PRO A 93 -16.63 10.60 3.39
CA PRO A 93 -15.63 10.97 2.40
C PRO A 93 -14.17 10.87 2.91
N ALA A 94 -13.92 11.10 4.21
CA ALA A 94 -12.56 11.05 4.76
C ALA A 94 -11.92 9.66 4.62
N PHE A 95 -12.70 8.59 4.84
CA PHE A 95 -12.24 7.21 4.62
C PHE A 95 -11.85 6.96 3.16
N HIS A 96 -12.63 7.49 2.22
CA HIS A 96 -12.38 7.32 0.78
C HIS A 96 -11.17 8.12 0.31
N VAL A 97 -10.94 9.31 0.88
CA VAL A 97 -9.73 10.10 0.60
C VAL A 97 -8.48 9.35 1.07
N ALA A 98 -8.51 8.68 2.23
CA ALA A 98 -7.39 7.87 2.70
C ALA A 98 -7.08 6.71 1.72
N VAL A 99 -8.12 5.99 1.26
CA VAL A 99 -7.96 4.93 0.24
C VAL A 99 -7.42 5.49 -1.07
N TYR A 100 -7.99 6.58 -1.56
CA TYR A 100 -7.53 7.23 -2.79
C TYR A 100 -6.06 7.68 -2.68
N PHE A 101 -5.64 8.20 -1.52
CA PHE A 101 -4.26 8.57 -1.27
C PHE A 101 -3.32 7.35 -1.35
N ILE A 102 -3.73 6.20 -0.78
CA ILE A 102 -2.99 4.93 -0.92
C ILE A 102 -2.90 4.53 -2.40
N GLU A 103 -4.00 4.61 -3.17
CA GLU A 103 -3.98 4.32 -4.62
C GLU A 103 -3.00 5.22 -5.37
N GLN A 104 -2.98 6.53 -5.08
CA GLN A 104 -2.07 7.46 -5.75
C GLN A 104 -0.60 7.17 -5.44
N LEU A 105 -0.28 6.79 -4.20
CA LEU A 105 1.09 6.44 -3.82
C LEU A 105 1.56 5.14 -4.47
N VAL A 106 0.77 4.07 -4.36
CA VAL A 106 1.18 2.73 -4.78
C VAL A 106 1.13 2.57 -6.30
N ASN A 107 0.03 2.98 -6.94
CA ASN A 107 -0.17 2.72 -8.37
C ASN A 107 0.74 3.59 -9.26
N ASN A 108 1.26 4.71 -8.73
CA ASN A 108 2.11 5.62 -9.48
C ASN A 108 3.60 5.53 -9.12
N TYR A 109 4.02 4.61 -8.24
CA TYR A 109 5.43 4.50 -7.83
C TYR A 109 6.39 4.27 -9.01
N ASP A 110 5.99 3.45 -9.99
CA ASP A 110 6.84 3.11 -11.14
C ASP A 110 6.72 4.12 -12.29
N THR A 111 5.72 5.00 -12.28
CA THR A 111 5.36 5.88 -13.42
C THR A 111 5.53 7.36 -13.14
N ASP A 112 5.31 7.83 -11.91
CA ASP A 112 5.46 9.23 -11.50
C ASP A 112 6.78 9.44 -10.74
N LYS A 113 7.67 10.26 -11.30
CA LYS A 113 8.99 10.55 -10.72
C LYS A 113 8.92 11.22 -9.35
N LYS A 114 7.91 12.05 -9.08
CA LYS A 114 7.73 12.71 -7.78
C LYS A 114 7.25 11.72 -6.74
N ILE A 115 6.26 10.89 -7.07
CA ILE A 115 5.77 9.83 -6.16
C ILE A 115 6.90 8.85 -5.85
N LYS A 116 7.66 8.44 -6.85
CA LYS A 116 8.86 7.62 -6.67
C LYS A 116 9.83 8.25 -5.67
N LEU A 117 10.20 9.52 -5.90
CA LEU A 117 11.10 10.25 -4.99
C LEU A 117 10.54 10.31 -3.57
N TYR A 118 9.26 10.60 -3.39
CA TYR A 118 8.63 10.64 -2.08
C TYR A 118 8.69 9.29 -1.38
N LEU A 119 8.39 8.19 -2.06
CA LEU A 119 8.40 6.85 -1.44
C LEU A 119 9.79 6.25 -1.25
N ASP A 120 10.78 6.75 -1.99
CA ASP A 120 12.19 6.42 -1.81
C ASP A 120 12.79 7.16 -0.58
N GLU A 121 12.36 8.40 -0.30
CA GLU A 121 12.91 9.24 0.77
C GLU A 121 12.04 9.33 2.05
N LEU A 122 10.74 9.09 1.96
CA LEU A 122 9.77 9.16 3.06
C LEU A 122 9.07 7.81 3.25
N ASP A 123 8.54 7.60 4.44
CA ASP A 123 7.48 6.61 4.69
C ASP A 123 6.15 7.32 4.91
N PHE A 124 5.07 6.76 4.39
CA PHE A 124 3.70 7.22 4.66
C PHE A 124 2.99 6.14 5.47
N LEU A 125 2.51 6.50 6.65
CA LEU A 125 1.59 5.66 7.42
C LEU A 125 0.19 6.21 7.21
N VAL A 126 -0.63 5.40 6.55
CA VAL A 126 -2.04 5.69 6.23
C VAL A 126 -2.94 4.66 6.87
#